data_AF-A0A8T3SJA4-F1
#
_entry.id   AF-A0A8T3SJA4-F1
#
_cell.length_a   1.000
_cell.length_b   1.000
_cell.length_c   1.000
_cell.angle_alpha   90.00
_cell.angle_beta   90.00
_cell.angle_gamma   90.00
#
_symmetry.space_group_name_H-M   'P 1'
#
loop_
_entity.id
_entity.type
_entity.pdbx_description
1 polymer ?
#
loop_
_entity_poly.entity_id
_entity_poly.type
_entity_poly.pdbx_seq_one_letter_code
_entity_poly.pdbx_strand_id
1 'polypeptide(L)'
;MVVSVKGVIDNGGFHYFMERDLPEKTRHAETAESFRIIGQGEVALMIETACELVGDVRGLNYEQRKERLERYSEIIQKLDSDFYRWSDRIDAALELMVRNFCSVMATTMPNLRCNGRLVDRFRAL
;
A
#
# COMPACT_ATOMS: atom_id res chain seq x y z
N MET A 1 -2.03 0.67 6.89
CA MET A 1 -0.78 0.85 6.11
C MET A 1 -1.02 0.66 4.61
N VAL A 2 -1.49 -0.51 4.14
CA VAL A 2 -1.76 -0.77 2.70
C VAL A 2 -2.63 0.31 2.05
N VAL A 3 -3.78 0.64 2.65
CA VAL A 3 -4.70 1.67 2.14
C VAL A 3 -4.02 3.03 1.98
N SER A 4 -3.21 3.42 2.97
CA SER A 4 -2.49 4.70 2.96
C SER A 4 -1.43 4.75 1.86
N VAL A 5 -0.65 3.67 1.71
CA VAL A 5 0.40 3.59 0.69
C VAL A 5 -0.19 3.51 -0.72
N LYS A 6 -1.23 2.68 -0.91
CA LYS A 6 -2.00 2.65 -2.15
C LYS A 6 -2.50 4.04 -2.50
N GLY A 7 -3.12 4.75 -1.56
CA GLY A 7 -3.61 6.10 -1.79
C GLY A 7 -2.51 7.10 -2.16
N VAL A 8 -1.30 6.97 -1.62
CA VAL A 8 -0.16 7.83 -2.02
C VAL A 8 0.27 7.52 -3.46
N ILE A 9 0.41 6.24 -3.81
CA ILE A 9 0.88 5.82 -5.14
C ILE A 9 -0.20 6.06 -6.22
N ASP A 10 -1.48 5.79 -5.95
CA ASP A 10 -2.57 6.04 -6.91
C ASP A 10 -2.69 7.53 -7.30
N ASN A 11 -2.38 8.45 -6.38
CA ASN A 11 -2.53 9.89 -6.59
C ASN A 11 -1.27 10.60 -7.08
N GLY A 12 -0.07 10.05 -6.83
CA GLY A 12 1.20 10.71 -7.15
C GLY A 12 2.30 9.78 -7.67
N GLY A 13 2.01 8.50 -7.83
CA GLY A 13 2.97 7.48 -8.23
C GLY A 13 4.03 7.19 -7.18
N PHE A 14 4.95 6.29 -7.54
CA PHE A 14 6.18 5.98 -6.85
C PHE A 14 7.08 7.20 -6.73
N HIS A 15 7.04 8.13 -7.68
CA HIS A 15 7.81 9.37 -7.57
C HIS A 15 7.41 10.15 -6.31
N TYR A 16 6.12 10.41 -6.12
CA TYR A 16 5.59 11.10 -4.95
C TYR A 16 5.76 10.29 -3.66
N PHE A 17 5.57 8.97 -3.76
CA PHE A 17 5.79 8.05 -2.64
C PHE A 17 7.24 8.08 -2.13
N MET A 18 8.22 8.22 -3.01
CA MET A 18 9.65 8.28 -2.66
C MET A 18 10.12 9.70 -2.31
N GLU A 19 9.46 10.74 -2.84
CA GLU A 19 9.75 12.14 -2.53
C GLU A 19 9.25 12.54 -1.15
N ARG A 20 8.04 12.09 -0.77
CA ARG A 20 7.52 12.34 0.57
C ARG A 20 8.32 11.54 1.59
N ASP A 21 8.85 12.24 2.59
CA ASP A 21 9.26 11.64 3.86
C ASP A 21 8.03 10.94 4.46
N LEU A 22 7.84 9.65 4.13
CA LEU A 22 6.96 8.81 4.94
C LEU A 22 7.53 8.87 6.35
N PRO A 23 6.74 9.36 7.33
CA PRO A 23 7.24 9.61 8.67
C PRO A 23 7.81 8.30 9.21
N GLU A 24 9.07 8.37 9.60
CA GLU A 24 9.82 7.42 10.42
C GLU A 24 9.28 5.97 10.43
N LYS A 25 9.95 5.06 9.73
CA LYS A 25 9.89 3.62 10.04
C LYS A 25 8.48 3.00 10.10
N THR A 26 7.63 3.21 9.10
CA THR A 26 7.13 1.96 8.49
C THR A 26 8.22 1.58 7.51
N ARG A 27 9.13 0.71 7.97
CA ARG A 27 10.23 0.21 7.14
C ARG A 27 9.59 -0.19 5.82
N HIS A 28 10.09 0.24 4.67
CA HIS A 28 9.49 -0.17 3.39
C HIS A 28 9.29 -1.70 3.31
N ALA A 29 10.12 -2.46 4.03
CA ALA A 29 9.93 -3.88 4.37
C ALA A 29 8.58 -4.23 5.03
N GLU A 30 8.12 -3.50 6.05
CA GLU A 30 6.80 -3.69 6.68
C GLU A 30 5.65 -3.35 5.71
N THR A 31 5.84 -2.30 4.89
CA THR A 31 4.89 -1.96 3.83
C THR A 31 4.78 -3.09 2.82
N ALA A 32 5.91 -3.54 2.25
CA ALA A 32 5.96 -4.66 1.33
C ALA A 32 5.36 -5.92 1.96
N GLU A 33 5.68 -6.20 3.22
CA GLU A 33 5.13 -7.34 3.95
C GLU A 33 3.60 -7.27 4.09
N SER A 34 3.04 -6.08 4.32
CA SER A 34 1.59 -5.93 4.37
C SER A 34 0.90 -6.18 3.03
N PHE A 35 1.56 -5.87 1.91
CA PHE A 35 1.08 -6.27 0.58
C PHE A 35 1.18 -7.79 0.39
N ARG A 36 2.22 -8.45 0.89
CA ARG A 36 2.31 -9.93 0.87
C ARG A 36 1.21 -10.60 1.67
N ILE A 37 0.90 -10.08 2.86
CA ILE A 37 -0.15 -10.61 3.74
C ILE A 37 -1.51 -10.63 3.03
N ILE A 38 -1.80 -9.64 2.18
CA ILE A 38 -3.04 -9.58 1.40
C ILE A 38 -2.93 -10.28 0.02
N GLY A 39 -1.87 -11.06 -0.20
CA GLY A 39 -1.67 -11.82 -1.44
C GLY A 39 -1.20 -10.98 -2.65
N GLN A 40 -0.68 -9.78 -2.43
CA GLN A 40 -0.18 -8.88 -3.48
C GLN A 40 1.36 -8.88 -3.52
N GLY A 41 1.95 -10.05 -3.78
CA GLY A 41 3.41 -10.25 -3.75
C GLY A 41 4.16 -9.44 -4.81
N GLU A 42 3.59 -9.28 -5.99
CA GLU A 42 4.16 -8.50 -7.09
C GLU A 42 4.26 -7.02 -6.73
N VAL A 43 3.24 -6.49 -6.05
CA VAL A 43 3.23 -5.10 -5.56
C VAL A 43 4.26 -4.92 -4.45
N ALA A 44 4.42 -5.90 -3.57
CA ALA A 44 5.47 -5.89 -2.55
C ALA A 44 6.87 -5.80 -3.19
N LEU A 45 7.12 -6.58 -4.24
CA LEU A 45 8.39 -6.54 -4.98
C LEU A 45 8.62 -5.19 -5.66
N MET A 46 7.59 -4.56 -6.22
CA MET A 46 7.71 -3.23 -6.81
C MET A 46 8.13 -2.18 -5.78
N ILE A 47 7.55 -2.23 -4.59
CA ILE A 47 7.89 -1.33 -3.47
C ILE A 47 9.35 -1.54 -3.05
N GLU A 48 9.77 -2.79 -2.86
CA GLU A 48 11.16 -3.11 -2.51
C GLU A 48 12.13 -2.65 -3.59
N THR A 49 11.81 -2.90 -4.86
CA THR A 49 12.62 -2.46 -6.01
C THR A 49 12.76 -0.94 -6.03
N ALA A 50 11.67 -0.19 -5.85
CA ALA A 50 11.74 1.27 -5.79
C ALA A 50 12.66 1.76 -4.66
N CYS A 51 12.55 1.12 -3.49
CA CYS A 51 13.35 1.48 -2.32
C CYS A 51 14.84 1.11 -2.46
N GLU A 52 15.15 -0.03 -3.07
CA GLU A 52 16.54 -0.42 -3.36
C GLU A 52 17.19 0.50 -4.38
N LEU A 53 16.45 0.88 -5.44
CA LEU A 53 16.96 1.75 -6.50
C LEU A 53 17.22 3.17 -6.01
N VAL A 54 16.21 3.78 -5.39
CA VAL A 54 16.30 5.17 -4.94
C VAL A 54 17.14 5.24 -3.66
N GLY A 55 17.16 4.19 -2.84
CA GLY A 55 17.90 4.15 -1.59
C GLY A 55 17.38 5.16 -0.56
N ASP A 56 18.18 5.38 0.48
CA ASP A 56 17.84 6.35 1.53
C ASP A 56 18.08 7.78 1.02
N VAL A 57 17.00 8.55 0.92
CA VAL A 57 17.04 9.96 0.54
C VAL A 57 16.91 10.89 1.75
N ARG A 58 16.86 10.33 2.97
CA ARG A 58 16.80 11.12 4.21
C ARG A 58 18.12 11.87 4.41
N GLY A 59 18.01 13.15 4.70
CA GLY A 59 19.16 14.04 4.84
C GLY A 59 19.64 14.65 3.52
N LEU A 60 19.09 14.24 2.37
CA LEU A 60 19.26 14.97 1.13
C LEU A 60 18.36 16.22 1.14
N ASN A 61 18.89 17.33 0.63
CA ASN A 61 18.06 18.50 0.38
C ASN A 61 17.12 18.26 -0.82
N TYR A 62 16.18 19.17 -1.05
CA TYR A 62 15.18 19.03 -2.12
C TYR A 62 15.81 18.79 -3.51
N GLU A 63 16.81 19.58 -3.91
CA GLU A 63 17.47 19.43 -5.22
C GLU A 63 18.20 18.08 -5.34
N GLN A 64 18.87 17.63 -4.28
CA GLN A 64 19.54 16.33 -4.23
C GLN A 64 18.54 15.16 -4.32
N ARG A 65 17.36 15.29 -3.69
CA ARG A 65 16.28 14.30 -3.80
C ARG A 65 15.75 14.25 -5.23
N LYS A 66 15.49 15.41 -5.81
CA LYS A 66 15.01 15.54 -7.18
C LYS A 66 15.99 14.93 -8.19
N GLU A 67 17.26 15.31 -8.14
CA GLU A 67 18.30 14.76 -9.03
C GLU A 67 18.39 13.23 -8.94
N ARG A 68 18.28 12.70 -7.72
CA ARG A 68 18.33 11.26 -7.48
C ARG A 68 17.10 10.54 -8.04
N LEU A 69 15.90 11.10 -7.89
CA LEU A 69 14.69 10.55 -8.47
C LEU A 69 14.68 10.65 -10.01
N GLU A 70 15.18 11.77 -10.56
CA GLU A 70 15.30 11.96 -12.01
C GLU A 70 16.21 10.91 -12.66
N ARG A 71 17.29 10.50 -11.99
CA ARG A 71 18.20 9.43 -12.44
C ARG A 71 17.49 8.10 -12.68
N TYR A 72 16.42 7.82 -11.94
CA TYR A 72 15.66 6.57 -12.03
C TYR A 72 14.25 6.79 -12.60
N SER A 73 13.98 7.95 -13.19
CA SER A 73 12.65 8.37 -13.65
C SER A 73 11.98 7.37 -14.58
N GLU A 74 12.71 6.82 -15.57
CA GLU A 74 12.17 5.81 -16.50
C GLU A 74 11.74 4.52 -15.79
N ILE A 75 12.52 4.07 -14.80
CA ILE A 75 12.21 2.86 -14.03
C ILE A 75 11.02 3.13 -13.11
N ILE A 76 11.00 4.28 -12.44
CA ILE A 76 9.89 4.70 -11.58
C ILE A 76 8.58 4.80 -12.39
N GLN A 77 8.61 5.40 -13.57
CA GLN A 77 7.44 5.47 -14.46
C GLN A 77 6.95 4.09 -14.89
N LYS A 78 7.86 3.14 -15.12
CA LYS A 78 7.49 1.75 -15.39
C LYS A 78 6.81 1.11 -14.19
N LEU A 79 7.35 1.31 -12.98
CA LEU A 79 6.74 0.82 -11.74
C LEU A 79 5.35 1.42 -11.52
N ASP A 80 5.14 2.70 -11.85
CA ASP A 80 3.82 3.34 -11.81
C ASP A 80 2.84 2.65 -12.75
N SER A 81 3.23 2.46 -14.01
CA SER A 81 2.40 1.80 -15.01
C SER A 81 2.04 0.37 -14.60
N ASP A 82 3.01 -0.37 -14.06
CA ASP A 82 2.78 -1.73 -13.60
C ASP A 82 1.87 -1.74 -12.35
N PHE A 83 2.07 -0.84 -11.38
CA PHE A 83 1.23 -0.74 -10.19
C PHE A 83 -0.22 -0.43 -10.51
N TYR A 84 -0.49 0.47 -11.45
CA TYR A 84 -1.87 0.76 -11.88
C TYR A 84 -2.61 -0.49 -12.36
N ARG A 85 -1.93 -1.46 -12.97
CA ARG A 85 -2.54 -2.74 -13.38
C ARG A 85 -2.95 -3.63 -12.21
N TRP A 86 -2.36 -3.39 -11.03
CA TRP A 86 -2.66 -4.10 -9.80
C TRP A 86 -3.62 -3.34 -8.89
N SER A 87 -3.92 -2.06 -9.15
CA SER A 87 -4.72 -1.21 -8.24
C SER A 87 -6.09 -1.83 -7.92
N ASP A 88 -6.85 -2.26 -8.95
CA ASP A 88 -8.15 -2.94 -8.76
C ASP A 88 -8.02 -4.27 -8.00
N ARG A 89 -6.93 -5.00 -8.21
CA ARG A 89 -6.67 -6.28 -7.53
C ARG A 89 -6.36 -6.07 -6.05
N ILE A 90 -5.64 -5.00 -5.72
CA ILE A 90 -5.38 -4.61 -4.32
C ILE A 90 -6.71 -4.27 -3.64
N ASP A 91 -7.59 -3.51 -4.29
CA ASP A 91 -8.89 -3.14 -3.71
C ASP A 91 -9.76 -4.39 -3.46
N ALA A 92 -9.82 -5.31 -4.42
CA ALA A 92 -10.53 -6.59 -4.26
C ALA A 92 -9.94 -7.44 -3.11
N ALA A 93 -8.62 -7.49 -2.97
CA ALA A 93 -7.96 -8.24 -1.89
C ALA A 93 -8.25 -7.62 -0.51
N LEU A 94 -8.24 -6.30 -0.41
CA LEU A 94 -8.61 -5.58 0.81
C LEU A 94 -10.06 -5.83 1.20
N GLU A 95 -10.98 -5.80 0.24
CA GLU A 95 -12.39 -6.11 0.48
C GLU A 95 -12.56 -7.55 1.02
N LEU A 96 -11.90 -8.52 0.39
CA LEU A 96 -11.95 -9.91 0.84
C LEU A 96 -11.39 -10.08 2.26
N MET A 97 -10.26 -9.43 2.57
CA MET A 97 -9.65 -9.47 3.89
C MET A 97 -10.61 -8.91 4.96
N VAL A 98 -11.26 -7.78 4.69
CA VAL A 98 -12.22 -7.17 5.61
C VAL A 98 -13.44 -8.06 5.79
N ARG A 99 -14.00 -8.61 4.70
CA ARG A 99 -15.14 -9.55 4.76
C ARG A 99 -14.81 -10.78 5.60
N ASN A 100 -13.64 -11.39 5.37
CA ASN A 100 -13.19 -12.56 6.11
C ASN A 100 -12.99 -12.24 7.59
N PHE A 101 -12.34 -11.12 7.91
CA PHE A 101 -12.16 -10.68 9.29
C PHE A 101 -13.50 -10.48 10.00
N CYS A 102 -14.44 -9.78 9.37
CA CYS A 102 -15.79 -9.59 9.92
C CYS A 102 -16.54 -10.91 10.15
N SER A 103 -16.40 -11.87 9.23
CA SER A 103 -17.01 -13.21 9.36
C SER A 103 -16.43 -13.98 10.55
N VAL A 104 -15.11 -13.99 10.71
CA VAL A 104 -14.44 -14.62 11.85
C VAL A 104 -14.89 -13.95 13.15
N MET A 105 -14.87 -12.63 13.23
CA MET A 105 -15.32 -11.89 14.42
C MET A 105 -16.76 -12.24 14.82
N ALA A 106 -17.66 -12.34 13.85
CA ALA A 106 -19.06 -12.70 14.09
C ALA A 106 -19.24 -14.13 14.61
N THR A 107 -18.34 -15.05 14.26
CA THR A 107 -18.40 -16.46 14.70
C THR A 107 -17.68 -16.69 16.02
N THR A 108 -16.53 -16.05 16.25
CA THR A 108 -15.69 -16.27 17.44
C THR A 108 -16.06 -15.37 18.62
N MET A 109 -16.72 -14.23 18.38
CA MET A 109 -17.10 -13.27 19.41
C MET A 109 -18.55 -12.80 19.26
N PRO A 110 -19.54 -13.71 19.41
CA PRO A 110 -20.96 -13.39 19.17
C PRO A 110 -21.53 -12.32 20.12
N ASN A 111 -20.86 -12.06 21.25
CA ASN A 111 -21.28 -11.06 22.26
C ASN A 111 -20.67 -9.67 22.05
N LEU A 112 -19.70 -9.51 21.14
CA LEU A 112 -19.27 -8.19 20.67
C LEU A 112 -20.31 -7.67 19.67
N ARG A 113 -21.47 -7.29 20.19
CA ARG A 113 -22.44 -6.48 19.42
C ARG A 113 -21.82 -5.11 19.21
N CYS A 114 -21.02 -4.98 18.16
CA CYS A 114 -20.74 -3.69 17.54
C CYS A 114 -22.09 -3.00 17.34
N ASN A 115 -22.25 -1.80 17.87
CA ASN A 115 -23.49 -1.01 17.81
C ASN A 115 -24.07 -0.94 16.38
N GLY A 116 -24.91 -1.93 16.05
CA GLY A 116 -26.15 -1.87 15.26
C GLY A 116 -26.18 -1.30 13.85
N ARG A 117 -25.07 -1.01 13.15
CA ARG A 117 -25.18 -0.43 11.77
C ARG A 117 -24.34 -1.05 10.66
N LEU A 118 -23.34 -1.88 10.98
CA LEU A 118 -22.41 -2.41 9.96
C LEU A 118 -22.76 -3.82 9.47
N VAL A 119 -23.38 -4.66 10.31
CA VAL A 119 -23.60 -6.07 9.99
C VAL A 119 -24.75 -6.27 8.99
N ASP A 120 -25.80 -5.44 9.05
CA ASP A 120 -26.99 -5.63 8.22
C ASP A 120 -26.77 -5.28 6.74
N ARG A 121 -25.76 -4.45 6.42
CA ARG A 121 -25.44 -4.11 5.01
C ARG A 121 -24.69 -5.21 4.27
N PHE A 122 -23.99 -6.11 4.97
CA PHE A 122 -23.21 -7.17 4.33
C PHE A 122 -23.98 -8.47 4.11
N ARG A 123 -25.18 -8.63 4.69
CA ARG A 123 -26.06 -9.77 4.43
C ARG A 123 -26.97 -9.61 3.21
N ALA A 124 -26.99 -8.42 2.61
CA ALA A 124 -27.88 -8.07 1.48
C ALA A 124 -27.13 -7.91 0.14
N LEU A 125 -25.85 -8.29 0.09
CA LEU A 125 -25.03 -8.43 -1.13
C LEU A 125 -24.60 -9.90 -1.25
#